data_AF-A0A645I4J6-F1
#
_entry.id   AF-A0A645I4J6-F1
#
_cell.length_a   1.000
_cell.length_b   1.000
_cell.length_c   1.000
_cell.angle_alpha   90.00
_cell.angle_beta   90.00
_cell.angle_gamma   90.00
#
_symmetry.space_group_name_H-M   'P 1'
#
loop_
_entity.id
_entity.type
_entity.pdbx_description
1 polymer ?
#
loop_
_entity_poly.entity_id
_entity_poly.type
_entity_poly.pdbx_seq_one_letter_code
_entity_poly.pdbx_strand_id
1 'polypeptide(L)'
;MLGPDKFNKYLERGTIEVAPLAFMRGRTLDNAFIILDEAQNTTPEQMKMFLTRLGFGSKAVVTGDLTQTDLPDKKKSGLLQAIGVLNGVEGIGHKMLTDKDVVRHELVQRIIRAYDRFDQREEERKAKHKIKKELYKKDDK
;
A
#
# COMPACT_ATOMS: atom_id res chain seq x y z
N MET A 1 -18.07 18.07 -2.49
CA MET A 1 -18.09 16.68 -3.02
C MET A 1 -18.98 16.64 -4.25
N LEU A 2 -18.67 15.77 -5.23
CA LEU A 2 -19.60 15.45 -6.31
C LEU A 2 -20.88 14.86 -5.70
N GLY A 3 -22.05 15.40 -6.06
CA GLY A 3 -23.32 14.81 -5.64
C GLY A 3 -23.53 13.43 -6.27
N PRO A 4 -24.30 12.52 -5.65
CA PRO A 4 -24.50 11.15 -6.12
C PRO A 4 -24.96 11.06 -7.59
N ASP A 5 -25.89 11.93 -8.01
CA ASP A 5 -26.41 11.94 -9.37
C ASP A 5 -25.34 12.30 -10.41
N LYS A 6 -24.45 13.26 -10.07
CA LYS A 6 -23.34 13.64 -10.95
C LYS A 6 -22.30 12.54 -11.03
N PHE A 7 -22.03 11.87 -9.92
CA PHE A 7 -21.11 10.72 -9.89
C PHE A 7 -21.62 9.59 -10.78
N ASN A 8 -22.88 9.17 -10.61
CA ASN A 8 -23.49 8.10 -11.42
C ASN A 8 -23.47 8.45 -12.91
N LYS A 9 -23.79 9.70 -13.26
CA LYS A 9 -23.71 10.17 -14.65
C LYS A 9 -22.29 10.10 -15.24
N TYR A 10 -21.26 10.39 -14.44
CA TYR A 10 -19.87 10.26 -14.90
C TYR A 10 -19.40 8.81 -14.98
N LEU A 11 -19.90 7.95 -14.10
CA LEU A 11 -19.65 6.51 -14.13
C LEU A 11 -20.27 5.90 -15.41
N GLU A 12 -21.54 6.18 -15.68
CA GLU A 12 -22.26 5.70 -16.88
C GLU A 12 -21.62 6.18 -18.19
N ARG A 13 -21.06 7.39 -18.19
CA ARG A 13 -20.36 7.97 -19.35
C ARG A 13 -18.90 7.49 -19.49
N GLY A 14 -18.40 6.66 -18.57
CA GLY A 14 -17.00 6.23 -18.54
C GLY A 14 -16.00 7.36 -18.25
N THR A 15 -16.47 8.51 -17.76
CA THR A 15 -15.58 9.61 -17.31
C THR A 15 -14.88 9.23 -16.00
N ILE A 16 -15.57 8.48 -15.15
CA ILE A 16 -15.00 7.80 -13.99
C ILE A 16 -15.08 6.31 -14.27
N GLU A 17 -13.98 5.60 -14.06
CA GLU A 17 -13.92 4.15 -14.17
C GLU A 17 -13.39 3.57 -12.85
N VAL A 18 -14.09 2.58 -12.31
CA VAL A 18 -13.62 1.77 -11.18
C VAL A 18 -13.48 0.35 -11.70
N ALA A 19 -12.24 -0.13 -11.79
CA ALA A 19 -11.94 -1.42 -12.39
C ALA A 19 -10.84 -2.14 -11.59
N PRO A 20 -10.88 -3.48 -11.55
CA PRO A 20 -9.82 -4.26 -10.92
C PRO A 20 -8.53 -4.19 -11.76
N LEU A 21 -7.38 -4.36 -11.10
CA LEU A 21 -6.07 -4.26 -11.76
C LEU A 21 -5.92 -5.15 -13.01
N ALA A 22 -6.58 -6.31 -13.03
CA ALA A 22 -6.56 -7.24 -14.16
C ALA A 22 -7.08 -6.62 -15.47
N PHE A 23 -8.00 -5.64 -15.40
CA PHE A 23 -8.58 -4.98 -16.57
C PHE A 23 -7.58 -4.05 -17.26
N MET A 24 -6.48 -3.70 -16.60
CA MET A 24 -5.44 -2.85 -17.18
C MET A 24 -4.56 -3.62 -18.18
N ARG A 25 -4.64 -4.96 -18.18
CA ARG A 25 -3.83 -5.80 -19.08
C ARG A 25 -4.13 -5.48 -20.55
N GLY A 26 -3.08 -5.16 -21.31
CA GLY A 26 -3.20 -4.87 -22.74
C GLY A 26 -3.81 -3.51 -23.08
N ARG A 27 -4.17 -2.69 -22.08
CA ARG A 27 -4.64 -1.32 -22.32
C ARG A 27 -3.48 -0.34 -22.42
N THR A 28 -3.73 0.77 -23.08
CA THR A 28 -2.96 2.00 -22.94
C THR A 28 -3.90 3.04 -22.35
N LEU A 29 -3.44 3.73 -21.32
CA LEU A 29 -4.22 4.71 -20.57
C LEU A 29 -3.73 6.10 -20.99
N ASP A 30 -4.31 6.65 -22.07
CA ASP A 30 -4.01 7.99 -22.58
C ASP A 30 -4.98 9.03 -22.01
N ASN A 31 -4.49 10.27 -21.81
CA ASN A 31 -5.25 11.43 -21.34
C ASN A 31 -6.10 11.16 -20.08
N ALA A 32 -5.56 10.39 -19.13
CA ALA A 32 -6.27 9.95 -17.93
C ALA A 32 -5.51 10.28 -16.64
N PHE A 33 -6.27 10.47 -15.55
CA PHE A 33 -5.72 10.51 -14.20
C PHE A 33 -6.08 9.21 -13.49
N ILE A 34 -5.07 8.41 -13.16
CA ILE A 34 -5.25 7.05 -12.65
C ILE A 34 -4.80 6.97 -11.18
N ILE A 35 -5.60 6.29 -10.36
CA ILE A 35 -5.22 5.96 -8.98
C ILE A 35 -5.19 4.44 -8.88
N LEU A 36 -4.03 3.90 -8.54
CA LEU A 36 -3.90 2.50 -8.12
C LEU A 36 -3.84 2.47 -6.60
N ASP A 37 -4.91 2.00 -5.98
CA ASP A 37 -5.02 1.89 -4.53
C ASP A 37 -4.64 0.50 -4.02
N GLU A 38 -4.29 0.41 -2.74
CA GLU A 38 -3.86 -0.82 -2.06
C GLU A 38 -2.70 -1.54 -2.77
N ALA A 39 -1.76 -0.76 -3.32
CA ALA A 39 -0.72 -1.27 -4.20
C ALA A 39 0.29 -2.19 -3.48
N GLN A 40 0.32 -2.20 -2.14
CA GLN A 40 1.11 -3.16 -1.37
C GLN A 40 0.73 -4.62 -1.69
N ASN A 41 -0.51 -4.85 -2.12
CA ASN A 41 -1.04 -6.15 -2.50
C ASN A 41 -0.75 -6.57 -3.95
N THR A 42 0.02 -5.76 -4.68
CA THR A 42 0.47 -6.12 -6.04
C THR A 42 1.74 -6.95 -5.99
N THR A 43 1.90 -7.88 -6.95
CA THR A 43 3.20 -8.50 -7.22
C THR A 43 4.07 -7.59 -8.09
N PRO A 44 5.41 -7.80 -8.11
CA PRO A 44 6.33 -7.16 -9.06
C PRO A 44 5.85 -7.13 -10.50
N GLU A 45 5.34 -8.26 -10.98
CA GLU A 45 4.86 -8.41 -12.35
C GLU A 45 3.60 -7.58 -12.59
N GLN A 46 2.70 -7.54 -11.61
CA GLN A 46 1.48 -6.73 -11.68
C GLN A 46 1.77 -5.23 -11.65
N MET A 47 2.71 -4.81 -10.79
CA MET A 47 3.16 -3.42 -10.71
C MET A 47 3.82 -3.00 -12.03
N LYS A 48 4.75 -3.80 -12.57
CA LYS A 48 5.37 -3.55 -13.87
C LYS A 48 4.34 -3.52 -15.00
N MET A 49 3.39 -4.46 -15.00
CA MET A 49 2.27 -4.47 -15.95
C MET A 49 1.52 -3.15 -15.90
N PHE A 50 1.13 -2.67 -14.72
CA PHE A 50 0.39 -1.42 -14.54
C PHE A 50 1.17 -0.19 -15.02
N LEU A 51 2.39 0.00 -14.54
CA LEU A 51 3.20 1.19 -14.85
C LEU A 51 3.47 1.32 -16.35
N THR A 52 3.60 0.19 -17.07
CA THR A 52 3.78 0.18 -18.53
C THR A 52 2.49 0.38 -19.32
N ARG A 53 1.34 0.63 -18.67
CA ARG A 53 0.09 1.01 -19.36
C ARG A 53 -0.08 2.52 -19.49
N LEU A 54 0.75 3.32 -18.80
CA LEU A 54 0.63 4.78 -18.85
C LEU A 54 0.93 5.30 -20.26
N GLY A 55 -0.05 5.98 -20.83
CA GLY A 55 0.02 6.60 -22.14
C GLY A 55 0.32 8.11 -22.08
N PHE A 56 0.21 8.77 -23.23
CA PHE A 56 0.47 10.20 -23.35
C PHE A 56 -0.59 11.03 -22.63
N GLY A 57 -0.17 12.16 -22.04
CA GLY A 57 -1.07 13.07 -21.34
C GLY A 57 -1.64 12.52 -20.03
N SER A 58 -1.20 11.35 -19.59
CA SER A 58 -1.69 10.70 -18.37
C SER A 58 -0.83 10.97 -17.15
N LYS A 59 -1.45 10.87 -15.98
CA LYS A 59 -0.77 10.88 -14.68
C LYS A 59 -1.31 9.76 -13.83
N ALA A 60 -0.44 9.10 -13.08
CA ALA A 60 -0.84 8.08 -12.12
C ALA A 60 -0.35 8.42 -10.72
N VAL A 61 -1.18 8.06 -9.73
CA VAL A 61 -0.83 8.04 -8.32
C VAL A 61 -0.99 6.60 -7.85
N VAL A 62 0.05 6.05 -7.24
CA VAL A 62 0.04 4.71 -6.66
C VAL A 62 0.08 4.87 -5.15
N THR A 63 -0.94 4.34 -4.46
CA THR A 63 -1.09 4.42 -3.01
C THR A 63 -1.03 3.03 -2.38
N GLY A 64 -0.58 2.96 -1.14
CA GLY A 64 -0.53 1.72 -0.38
C GLY A 64 0.19 1.86 0.95
N ASP A 65 -0.04 0.90 1.84
CA ASP A 65 0.61 0.81 3.15
C ASP A 65 1.57 -0.40 3.18
N LEU A 66 2.87 -0.13 3.21
CA LEU A 66 3.90 -1.18 3.21
C LEU A 66 3.82 -2.11 4.43
N THR A 67 3.18 -1.69 5.53
CA THR A 67 3.02 -2.50 6.74
C THR A 67 1.88 -3.51 6.64
N GLN A 68 0.94 -3.33 5.71
CA GLN A 68 -0.29 -4.13 5.56
C GLN A 68 -0.27 -4.96 4.27
N THR A 69 0.77 -5.77 4.09
CA THR A 69 0.88 -6.63 2.90
C THR A 69 0.11 -7.94 3.10
N ASP A 70 -0.92 -8.19 2.28
CA ASP A 70 -1.74 -9.40 2.30
C ASP A 70 -1.26 -10.49 1.31
N LEU A 71 -0.02 -10.36 0.83
CA LEU A 71 0.56 -11.33 -0.10
C LEU A 71 0.92 -12.63 0.63
N PRO A 72 0.77 -13.80 -0.02
CA PRO A 72 1.26 -15.06 0.53
C PRO A 72 2.74 -14.94 0.89
N ASP A 73 3.14 -15.48 2.06
CA ASP A 73 4.42 -15.33 2.82
C ASP A 73 5.76 -15.34 2.04
N LYS A 74 5.75 -15.64 0.73
CA LYS A 74 6.95 -15.72 -0.12
C LYS A 74 7.01 -14.67 -1.22
N LYS A 75 5.93 -13.92 -1.49
CA LYS A 75 5.93 -12.91 -2.55
C LYS A 75 6.29 -11.55 -2.00
N LYS A 76 7.36 -10.96 -2.53
CA LYS A 76 7.71 -9.55 -2.27
C LYS A 76 6.63 -8.65 -2.85
N SER A 77 6.29 -7.57 -2.15
CA SER A 77 5.37 -6.55 -2.66
C SER A 77 5.97 -5.83 -3.88
N GLY A 78 5.15 -5.66 -4.92
CA GLY A 78 5.46 -4.88 -6.10
C GLY A 78 5.66 -3.40 -5.78
N LEU A 79 4.89 -2.86 -4.82
CA LEU A 79 5.05 -1.48 -4.36
C LEU A 79 6.42 -1.26 -3.71
N LEU A 80 6.80 -2.15 -2.79
CA LEU A 80 8.11 -2.08 -2.12
C LEU A 80 9.26 -2.15 -3.13
N GLN A 81 9.16 -3.04 -4.12
CA GLN A 81 10.17 -3.16 -5.16
C GLN A 81 10.22 -1.90 -6.06
N ALA A 82 9.06 -1.36 -6.45
CA ALA A 82 8.98 -0.20 -7.33
C ALA A 82 9.64 1.05 -6.73
N ILE A 83 9.52 1.28 -5.41
CA ILE A 83 10.22 2.38 -4.73
C ILE A 83 11.72 2.32 -4.95
N GLY A 84 12.33 1.12 -4.89
CA GLY A 84 13.76 0.95 -5.14
C GLY A 84 14.13 1.05 -6.62
N VAL A 85 13.37 0.36 -7.48
CA VAL A 85 13.67 0.26 -8.93
C VAL A 85 13.47 1.59 -9.65
N LEU A 86 12.51 2.41 -9.22
CA LEU A 86 12.17 3.68 -9.87
C LEU A 86 12.88 4.89 -9.27
N ASN A 87 13.76 4.66 -8.29
CA ASN A 87 14.51 5.74 -7.67
C ASN A 87 15.40 6.45 -8.71
N GLY A 88 15.25 7.77 -8.83
CA GLY A 88 15.99 8.59 -9.80
C GLY A 88 15.44 8.58 -11.22
N VAL A 89 14.31 7.91 -11.48
CA VAL A 89 13.63 7.98 -12.79
C VAL A 89 12.93 9.34 -12.92
N GLU A 90 13.26 10.09 -13.98
CA GLU A 90 12.66 11.39 -14.26
C GLU A 90 11.13 11.28 -14.40
N GLY A 91 10.41 12.23 -13.80
CA GLY A 91 8.95 12.26 -13.81
C GLY A 91 8.27 11.36 -12.77
N ILE A 92 9.05 10.61 -11.96
CA ILE A 92 8.53 9.78 -10.87
C ILE A 92 8.96 10.37 -9.52
N GLY A 93 7.99 10.50 -8.61
CA GLY A 93 8.23 10.97 -7.24
C GLY A 93 7.68 9.97 -6.22
N HIS A 94 8.32 9.92 -5.06
CA HIS A 94 7.87 9.12 -3.91
C HIS A 94 7.56 10.05 -2.74
N LYS A 95 6.41 9.85 -2.10
CA LYS A 95 6.05 10.56 -0.87
C LYS A 95 5.65 9.53 0.18
N MET A 96 6.46 9.43 1.23
CA MET A 96 6.10 8.67 2.42
C MET A 96 5.29 9.57 3.35
N LEU A 97 4.07 9.15 3.67
CA LEU A 97 3.27 9.76 4.72
C LEU A 97 3.61 9.09 6.05
N THR A 98 3.42 9.83 7.13
CA THR A 98 3.71 9.40 8.49
C THR A 98 2.45 9.48 9.34
N ASP A 99 2.51 8.98 10.57
CA ASP A 99 1.38 9.08 11.52
C ASP A 99 0.94 10.53 11.79
N LYS A 100 1.83 11.50 11.56
CA LYS A 100 1.52 12.94 11.69
C LYS A 100 0.55 13.42 10.61
N ASP A 101 0.50 12.73 9.47
CA ASP A 101 -0.36 13.05 8.34
C ASP A 101 -1.74 12.39 8.47
N VAL A 102 -1.94 11.54 9.48
CA VAL A 102 -3.17 10.79 9.71
C VAL A 102 -4.17 11.61 10.51
N VAL A 103 -5.12 12.21 9.82
CA VAL A 103 -6.27 12.90 10.44
C VAL A 103 -7.40 11.89 10.63
N ARG A 104 -7.65 11.49 11.88
CA ARG A 104 -8.74 10.59 12.26
C ARG A 104 -9.51 11.18 13.44
N HIS A 105 -10.77 10.78 13.57
CA HIS A 105 -11.59 11.16 14.72
C HIS A 105 -10.89 10.78 16.04
N GLU A 106 -11.02 11.61 17.08
CA GLU A 106 -10.30 11.46 18.36
C GLU A 106 -10.53 10.08 19.01
N LEU A 107 -11.75 9.54 18.90
CA LEU A 107 -12.05 8.19 19.36
C LEU A 107 -11.21 7.12 18.64
N VAL A 108 -11.09 7.22 17.31
CA VAL A 108 -10.31 6.27 16.51
C VAL A 108 -8.83 6.34 16.87
N GLN A 109 -8.30 7.54 17.11
CA GLN A 109 -6.92 7.71 17.58
C GLN A 109 -6.70 7.06 18.96
N ARG A 110 -7.66 7.21 19.89
CA ARG A 110 -7.60 6.54 21.21
C ARG A 110 -7.62 5.02 21.10
N ILE A 111 -8.42 4.48 20.18
CA ILE A 111 -8.47 3.04 19.88
C ILE A 111 -7.12 2.56 19.34
N ILE A 112 -6.57 3.21 18.31
CA ILE A 112 -5.27 2.85 17.71
C ILE A 112 -4.17 2.82 18.78
N ARG A 113 -4.05 3.90 19.58
CA ARG A 113 -3.04 3.96 20.66
C ARG A 113 -3.23 2.87 21.72
N ALA A 114 -4.45 2.37 21.93
CA ALA A 114 -4.69 1.28 22.88
C ALA A 114 -4.16 -0.05 22.33
N TYR A 115 -4.38 -0.33 21.04
CA TYR A 115 -3.84 -1.49 20.35
C TYR A 115 -2.31 -1.42 20.23
N ASP A 116 -1.73 -0.28 19.84
CA ASP A 116 -0.27 -0.13 19.72
C ASP A 116 0.44 -0.46 21.05
N ARG A 117 -0.10 0.02 22.18
CA ARG A 117 0.43 -0.30 23.52
C ARG A 117 0.30 -1.78 23.88
N PHE A 118 -0.75 -2.44 23.40
CA PHE A 118 -0.95 -3.86 23.62
C PHE A 118 0.08 -4.67 22.80
N ASP A 119 0.26 -4.35 21.53
CA ASP A 119 1.17 -5.04 20.62
C ASP A 119 2.63 -4.89 21.06
N GLN A 120 3.05 -3.67 21.46
CA GLN A 120 4.39 -3.44 22.03
C GLN A 120 4.66 -4.30 23.26
N ARG A 121 3.68 -4.43 24.17
CA ARG A 121 3.81 -5.27 25.37
C ARG A 121 3.92 -6.75 25.00
N GLU A 122 3.17 -7.21 24.00
CA GLU A 122 3.26 -8.59 23.53
C GLU A 122 4.60 -8.89 22.84
N GLU A 123 5.13 -7.96 22.04
CA GLU A 123 6.47 -8.08 21.45
C GLU A 123 7.56 -8.14 22.52
N GLU A 124 7.53 -7.25 23.51
CA GLU A 124 8.45 -7.27 24.65
C GLU A 124 8.35 -8.60 25.43
N ARG A 125 7.13 -9.11 25.63
CA ARG A 125 6.90 -10.38 26.32
C ARG A 125 7.51 -11.54 25.53
N LYS A 126 7.29 -11.59 24.21
CA LYS A 126 7.88 -12.59 23.30
C LYS A 126 9.42 -12.51 23.29
N ALA A 127 9.98 -11.31 23.22
CA ALA A 127 11.43 -11.08 23.26
C ALA A 127 12.05 -11.57 24.58
N LYS A 128 11.46 -11.23 25.73
CA LYS A 128 11.89 -11.71 27.06
C LYS A 128 11.82 -13.24 27.15
N HIS A 129 10.77 -13.86 26.61
CA HIS A 129 10.62 -15.31 26.59
C HIS A 129 11.68 -16.00 25.71
N LYS A 130 12.03 -15.40 24.57
CA LYS A 130 13.07 -15.90 23.66
C LYS A 130 14.46 -15.83 24.30
N ILE A 131 14.80 -14.68 24.89
CA ILE A 131 16.06 -14.47 25.63
C ILE A 131 16.20 -15.49 26.76
N LYS A 132 15.14 -15.66 27.58
CA LYS A 132 15.13 -16.64 28.67
C LYS A 132 15.41 -18.06 28.15
N LYS A 133 14.76 -18.46 27.05
CA LYS A 133 14.93 -19.79 26.44
C LYS A 133 16.34 -20.00 25.85
N GLU A 134 17.00 -18.96 25.38
CA GLU A 134 18.38 -19.02 24.88
C GLU A 134 19.42 -19.08 26.02
N LEU A 135 19.16 -18.40 27.15
CA LEU A 135 19.98 -18.50 28.37
C LEU A 135 20.00 -19.94 28.92
N TYR A 136 18.84 -20.56 29.13
CA TYR A 136 18.77 -21.94 29.64
C TYR A 136 19.31 -23.00 28.68
N LYS A 137 19.39 -22.72 27.37
CA LYS A 137 20.01 -23.62 26.38
C LYS A 137 21.54 -23.59 26.39
N LYS A 138 22.15 -22.56 26.99
CA LYS A 138 23.62 -22.44 27.11
C LYS A 138 24.16 -23.15 28.34
N ASP A 139 23.36 -23.32 29.38
CA ASP A 139 23.77 -23.96 30.64
C ASP A 139 23.72 -25.51 30.57
N ASP A 140 23.03 -26.07 29.57
CA ASP A 140 22.93 -27.53 29.30
C ASP A 140 24.01 -28.06 28.32
N LYS A 141 25.05 -27.26 28.00
CA LYS A 141 26.21 -27.65 27.17
C LYS A 141 27.52 -27.40 27.89
#